data_AF-A0A0P7UUP7-F1
#
_entry.id   AF-A0A0P7UUP7-F1
#
_cell.length_a   1.000
_cell.length_b   1.000
_cell.length_c   1.000
_cell.angle_alpha   90.00
_cell.angle_beta   90.00
_cell.angle_gamma   90.00
#
_symmetry.space_group_name_H-M   'P 1'
#
loop_
_entity.id
_entity.type
_entity.pdbx_description
1 polymer ?
#
loop_
_entity_poly.entity_id
_entity_poly.type
_entity_poly.pdbx_seq_one_letter_code
_entity_poly.pdbx_strand_id
1 'polypeptide(L)'
;AVLLCVSLHSHAIGLSDLLDRASQLSDRLHSLSASLTNDLDSYFSPVGHVMMPRPSMCHTSALQTPSDKDQALRVPESELLSLIRSLLLSWSDPLLLLSLEAPTLPHPSNNAIHSKTKELQDNMQNLNSGLERLVHKIGYKSPTFLPFKGHELSDDKISRLTYFHFLLSCFRRDSHKIDSFLKVLRCREARMRPEFC
;
A
#
# COMPACT_ATOMS: atom_id res chain seq x y z
N ALA A 1 -19.86 -52.75 -1.66
CA ALA A 1 -19.08 -51.53 -1.93
C ALA A 1 -19.65 -50.41 -1.06
N VAL A 2 -18.88 -49.94 -0.08
CA VAL A 2 -19.28 -48.83 0.79
C VAL A 2 -18.79 -47.54 0.13
N LEU A 3 -19.72 -46.70 -0.31
CA LEU A 3 -19.39 -45.36 -0.80
C LEU A 3 -18.98 -44.49 0.40
N LEU A 4 -17.67 -44.26 0.53
CA LEU A 4 -17.12 -43.21 1.39
C LEU A 4 -17.28 -41.87 0.67
N CYS A 5 -18.34 -41.13 1.01
CA CYS A 5 -18.42 -39.70 0.70
C CYS A 5 -17.36 -38.98 1.54
N VAL A 6 -16.22 -38.68 0.93
CA VAL A 6 -15.26 -37.71 1.48
C VAL A 6 -15.88 -36.34 1.31
N SER A 7 -16.51 -35.83 2.36
CA SER A 7 -16.96 -34.44 2.42
C SER A 7 -15.73 -33.54 2.50
N LEU A 8 -15.31 -33.04 1.33
CA LEU A 8 -14.39 -31.91 1.23
C LEU A 8 -15.07 -30.69 1.88
N HIS A 9 -14.80 -30.50 3.17
CA HIS A 9 -15.18 -29.29 3.88
C HIS A 9 -14.28 -28.15 3.37
N SER A 10 -14.73 -27.48 2.30
CA SER A 10 -14.21 -26.17 1.95
C SER A 10 -14.54 -25.23 3.11
N HIS A 11 -13.59 -25.01 4.01
CA HIS A 11 -13.76 -24.04 5.08
C HIS A 11 -13.88 -22.67 4.42
N ALA A 12 -15.11 -22.13 4.39
CA ALA A 12 -15.34 -20.77 3.94
C ALA A 12 -14.56 -19.85 4.89
N ILE A 13 -13.54 -19.16 4.38
CA ILE A 13 -12.73 -18.25 5.18
C ILE A 13 -13.64 -17.14 5.73
N GLY A 14 -13.58 -16.93 7.05
CA GLY A 14 -14.37 -15.92 7.75
C GLY A 14 -13.96 -14.49 7.37
N LEU A 15 -14.83 -13.51 7.63
CA LEU A 15 -14.50 -12.10 7.40
C LEU A 15 -13.34 -11.64 8.30
N SER A 16 -13.38 -12.00 9.59
CA SER A 16 -12.29 -11.74 10.54
C SER A 16 -10.95 -12.29 10.04
N ASP A 17 -10.89 -13.55 9.60
CA ASP A 17 -9.63 -14.16 9.12
C ASP A 17 -9.06 -13.44 7.89
N LEU A 18 -9.94 -12.97 6.99
CA LEU A 18 -9.52 -12.20 5.81
C LEU A 18 -8.98 -10.83 6.22
N LEU A 19 -9.64 -10.14 7.17
CA LEU A 19 -9.20 -8.85 7.70
C LEU A 19 -7.89 -8.96 8.47
N ASP A 20 -7.71 -10.02 9.27
CA ASP A 20 -6.46 -10.31 9.97
C ASP A 20 -5.30 -10.49 8.99
N ARG A 21 -5.50 -11.31 7.96
CA ARG A 21 -4.48 -11.53 6.92
C ARG A 21 -4.19 -10.25 6.14
N ALA A 22 -5.22 -9.49 5.77
CA ALA A 22 -5.04 -8.22 5.07
C ALA A 22 -4.28 -7.21 5.93
N SER A 23 -4.59 -7.13 7.24
CA SER A 23 -3.89 -6.25 8.18
C SER A 23 -2.43 -6.66 8.39
N GLN A 24 -2.11 -7.96 8.44
CA GLN A 24 -0.72 -8.43 8.51
C GLN A 24 0.06 -8.09 7.24
N LEU A 25 -0.57 -8.26 6.07
CA LEU A 25 0.05 -7.92 4.79
C LEU A 25 0.26 -6.40 4.64
N SER A 26 -0.68 -5.57 5.09
CA SER A 26 -0.53 -4.11 5.07
C SER A 26 0.56 -3.62 6.02
N ASP A 27 0.67 -4.22 7.21
CA ASP A 27 1.71 -3.89 8.18
C ASP A 27 3.11 -4.22 7.62
N ARG A 28 3.27 -5.40 6.99
CA ARG A 28 4.49 -5.77 6.27
C ARG A 28 4.80 -4.80 5.14
N LEU A 29 3.80 -4.44 4.34
CA LEU A 29 3.95 -3.50 3.22
C LEU A 29 4.42 -2.13 3.70
N HIS A 30 3.83 -1.62 4.79
CA HIS A 30 4.23 -0.37 5.41
C HIS A 30 5.66 -0.44 5.97
N SER A 31 5.96 -1.47 6.76
CA SER A 31 7.30 -1.70 7.33
C SER A 31 8.38 -1.77 6.26
N LEU A 32 8.13 -2.50 5.17
CA LEU A 32 9.04 -2.60 4.03
C LEU A 32 9.24 -1.25 3.35
N SER A 33 8.18 -0.45 3.16
CA SER A 33 8.28 0.89 2.58
C SER A 33 9.10 1.85 3.46
N ALA A 34 8.97 1.76 4.79
CA ALA A 34 9.76 2.53 5.73
C ALA A 34 11.23 2.11 5.71
N SER A 35 11.50 0.80 5.70
CA SER A 35 12.86 0.26 5.58
C SER A 35 13.54 0.69 4.28
N LEU A 36 12.83 0.62 3.15
CA LEU A 36 13.36 1.04 1.85
C LEU A 36 13.63 2.56 1.79
N THR A 37 12.78 3.37 2.43
CA THR A 37 13.02 4.82 2.56
C THR A 37 14.31 5.09 3.34
N ASN A 38 14.53 4.39 4.46
CA ASN A 38 15.75 4.53 5.26
C ASN A 38 17.01 4.12 4.47
N ASP A 39 16.93 3.06 3.65
CA ASP A 39 18.06 2.65 2.80
C ASP A 39 18.45 3.76 1.82
N LEU A 40 17.48 4.49 1.27
CA LEU A 40 17.71 5.59 0.34
C LEU A 40 18.24 6.86 1.03
N ASP A 41 17.76 7.15 2.25
CA ASP A 41 18.20 8.32 3.02
C ASP A 41 19.71 8.31 3.30
N SER A 42 20.31 7.11 3.42
CA SER A 42 21.73 6.94 3.74
C SER A 42 22.70 7.59 2.74
N TYR A 43 22.28 7.78 1.49
CA TYR A 43 23.07 8.39 0.42
C TYR A 43 22.35 9.57 -0.24
N PHE A 44 21.31 10.11 0.40
CA PHE A 44 20.53 11.19 -0.18
C PHE A 44 21.24 12.53 0.00
N SER A 45 21.52 13.22 -1.11
CA SER A 45 22.30 14.46 -1.07
C SER A 45 21.49 15.64 -0.51
N PRO A 46 22.14 16.66 0.11
CA PRO A 46 21.47 17.89 0.53
C PRO A 46 20.72 18.60 -0.60
N VAL A 47 21.28 18.59 -1.81
CA VAL A 47 20.62 19.15 -3.01
C VAL A 47 19.37 18.36 -3.35
N GLY A 48 19.45 17.03 -3.26
CA GLY A 48 18.29 16.14 -3.41
C GLY A 48 17.17 16.53 -2.45
N HIS A 49 17.46 16.74 -1.17
CA HIS A 49 16.45 17.16 -0.18
C HIS A 49 15.76 18.48 -0.52
N VAL A 50 16.50 19.45 -1.06
CA VAL A 50 15.92 20.74 -1.49
C VAL A 50 15.07 20.58 -2.76
N MET A 51 15.47 19.69 -3.66
CA MET A 51 14.76 19.41 -4.91
C MET A 51 13.56 18.47 -4.75
N MET A 52 13.42 17.81 -3.61
CA MET A 52 12.30 16.90 -3.34
C MET A 52 10.96 17.61 -3.51
N PRO A 53 10.06 17.08 -4.36
CA PRO A 53 8.71 17.59 -4.47
C PRO A 53 7.96 17.54 -3.13
N ARG A 54 6.99 18.45 -2.96
CA ARG A 54 6.21 18.55 -1.71
C ARG A 54 5.30 17.33 -1.54
N PRO A 55 4.98 16.88 -0.31
CA PRO A 55 4.05 15.79 -0.08
C PRO A 55 2.65 16.00 -0.70
N SER A 56 2.21 17.24 -0.88
CA SER A 56 0.96 17.57 -1.59
C SER A 56 0.98 17.22 -3.08
N MET A 57 2.15 16.97 -3.66
CA MET A 57 2.34 16.61 -5.06
C MET A 57 2.23 15.09 -5.32
N CYS A 58 2.09 14.27 -4.27
CA CYS A 58 1.80 12.85 -4.49
C CYS A 58 0.50 12.71 -5.28
N HIS A 59 0.45 11.81 -6.27
CA HIS A 59 -0.71 11.66 -7.18
C HIS A 59 -2.01 11.31 -6.46
N THR A 60 -1.92 10.67 -5.29
CA THR A 60 -3.04 10.31 -4.43
C THR A 60 -3.53 11.44 -3.52
N SER A 61 -2.87 12.61 -3.50
CA SER A 61 -3.25 13.71 -2.59
C SER A 61 -4.63 14.29 -2.90
N ALA A 62 -5.18 14.04 -4.10
CA ALA A 62 -6.55 14.43 -4.46
C ALA A 62 -7.62 13.49 -3.86
N LEU A 63 -7.24 12.31 -3.34
CA LEU A 63 -8.18 11.44 -2.63
C LEU A 63 -8.57 12.07 -1.30
N GLN A 64 -9.88 12.19 -1.08
CA GLN A 64 -10.44 12.57 0.21
C GLN A 64 -10.28 11.40 1.19
N THR A 65 -9.14 11.33 1.86
CA THR A 65 -8.86 10.33 2.89
C THR A 65 -8.99 10.97 4.27
N PRO A 66 -9.55 10.27 5.27
CA PRO A 66 -9.49 10.67 6.67
C PRO A 66 -8.06 11.09 7.06
N SER A 67 -7.93 12.26 7.69
CA SER A 67 -6.62 12.78 8.10
C SER A 67 -6.16 12.27 9.45
N ASP A 68 -7.07 11.75 10.26
CA ASP A 68 -6.83 11.31 11.62
C ASP A 68 -7.70 10.09 11.99
N LYS A 69 -7.39 9.53 13.17
CA LYS A 69 -8.04 8.35 13.72
C LYS A 69 -9.55 8.56 13.91
N ASP A 70 -9.96 9.71 14.45
CA ASP A 70 -11.36 9.99 14.77
C ASP A 70 -12.22 10.08 13.51
N GLN A 71 -11.69 10.69 12.46
CA GLN A 71 -12.34 10.70 11.15
C GLN A 71 -12.44 9.29 10.57
N ALA A 72 -11.35 8.50 10.62
CA ALA A 72 -11.35 7.14 10.09
C ALA A 72 -12.38 6.24 10.80
N LEU A 73 -12.50 6.38 12.12
CA LEU A 73 -13.49 5.67 12.94
C LEU A 73 -14.95 6.03 12.62
N ARG A 74 -15.21 7.15 11.94
CA ARG A 74 -16.57 7.56 11.50
C ARG A 74 -16.90 7.15 10.07
N VAL A 75 -15.90 6.79 9.24
CA VAL A 75 -16.14 6.38 7.85
C VAL A 75 -16.82 5.02 7.79
N PRO A 76 -17.92 4.82 7.03
CA PRO A 76 -18.56 3.52 6.86
C PRO A 76 -17.60 2.45 6.30
N GLU A 77 -17.80 1.19 6.66
CA GLU A 77 -16.87 0.09 6.30
C GLU A 77 -16.67 -0.08 4.79
N SER A 78 -17.75 -0.04 4.00
CA SER A 78 -17.69 -0.14 2.55
C SER A 78 -16.98 1.04 1.90
N GLU A 79 -17.08 2.23 2.49
CA GLU A 79 -16.36 3.42 2.03
C GLU A 79 -14.88 3.37 2.40
N LEU A 80 -14.57 2.92 3.61
CA LEU A 80 -13.19 2.72 4.05
C LEU A 80 -12.48 1.67 3.20
N LEU A 81 -13.15 0.55 2.89
CA LEU A 81 -12.66 -0.47 1.96
C LEU A 81 -12.46 0.11 0.54
N SER A 82 -13.39 0.94 0.07
CA SER A 82 -13.26 1.63 -1.22
C SER A 82 -12.05 2.58 -1.26
N LEU A 83 -11.78 3.30 -0.18
CA LEU A 83 -10.59 4.17 -0.07
C LEU A 83 -9.29 3.36 -0.07
N ILE A 84 -9.24 2.25 0.67
CA ILE A 84 -8.10 1.32 0.65
C ILE A 84 -7.84 0.86 -0.79
N ARG A 85 -8.88 0.40 -1.49
CA ARG A 85 -8.76 -0.05 -2.89
C ARG A 85 -8.35 1.07 -3.84
N SER A 86 -8.86 2.28 -3.64
CA SER A 86 -8.50 3.46 -4.45
C SER A 86 -7.01 3.76 -4.34
N LEU A 87 -6.47 3.74 -3.11
CA LEU A 87 -5.03 3.86 -2.87
C LEU A 87 -4.27 2.73 -3.54
N LEU A 88 -4.72 1.47 -3.36
CA LEU A 88 -4.00 0.32 -3.91
C LEU A 88 -3.89 0.36 -5.44
N LEU A 89 -5.02 0.61 -6.12
CA LEU A 89 -5.06 0.70 -7.57
C LEU A 89 -4.21 1.85 -8.11
N SER A 90 -4.19 2.99 -7.41
CA SER A 90 -3.38 4.16 -7.80
C SER A 90 -1.87 3.88 -7.73
N TRP A 91 -1.44 2.84 -7.01
CA TRP A 91 -0.03 2.48 -6.84
C TRP A 91 0.45 1.35 -7.74
N SER A 92 -0.42 0.75 -8.57
CA SER A 92 -0.03 -0.30 -9.53
C SER A 92 1.10 0.16 -10.47
N ASP A 93 0.87 1.24 -11.21
CA ASP A 93 1.81 1.74 -12.21
C ASP A 93 3.07 2.38 -11.60
N PRO A 94 2.99 3.23 -10.54
CA PRO A 94 4.19 3.77 -9.92
C PRO A 94 5.11 2.69 -9.35
N LEU A 95 4.57 1.61 -8.75
CA LEU A 95 5.40 0.53 -8.23
C LEU A 95 6.04 -0.30 -9.33
N LEU A 96 5.35 -0.50 -10.46
CA LEU A 96 5.96 -1.10 -11.65
C LEU A 96 7.12 -0.24 -12.15
N LEU A 97 6.93 1.08 -12.26
CA LEU A 97 7.99 2.01 -12.65
C LEU A 97 9.19 1.92 -11.68
N LEU A 98 8.96 1.99 -10.37
CA LEU A 98 10.04 1.87 -9.37
C LEU A 98 10.78 0.54 -9.50
N SER A 99 10.06 -0.56 -9.70
CA SER A 99 10.64 -1.91 -9.87
C SER A 99 11.53 -2.00 -11.11
N LEU A 100 11.13 -1.35 -12.21
CA LEU A 100 11.92 -1.30 -13.45
C LEU A 100 13.16 -0.40 -13.33
N GLU A 101 13.08 0.67 -12.54
CA GLU A 101 14.15 1.66 -12.40
C GLU A 101 15.20 1.27 -11.35
N ALA A 102 14.77 0.61 -10.29
CA ALA A 102 15.62 0.24 -9.15
C ALA A 102 16.96 -0.42 -9.54
N PRO A 103 17.03 -1.36 -10.51
CA PRO A 103 18.29 -2.00 -10.92
C PRO A 103 19.33 -1.03 -11.47
N THR A 104 18.93 0.14 -11.96
CA THR A 104 19.82 1.14 -12.56
C THR A 104 20.01 2.38 -11.68
N LEU A 105 19.45 2.35 -10.46
CA LEU A 105 19.47 3.48 -9.56
C LEU A 105 20.93 3.82 -9.15
N PRO A 106 21.34 5.10 -9.22
CA PRO A 106 22.70 5.53 -8.86
C PRO A 106 22.87 5.58 -7.33
N HIS A 107 22.80 4.43 -6.66
CA HIS A 107 22.89 4.29 -5.21
C HIS A 107 23.80 3.10 -4.83
N PRO A 108 24.71 3.23 -3.84
CA PRO A 108 25.60 2.13 -3.43
C PRO A 108 24.86 0.84 -3.03
N SER A 109 23.71 0.97 -2.37
CA SER A 109 22.85 -0.14 -1.95
C SER A 109 21.83 -0.61 -3.01
N ASN A 110 22.07 -0.35 -4.31
CA ASN A 110 21.12 -0.64 -5.40
C ASN A 110 20.55 -2.07 -5.36
N ASN A 111 21.38 -3.11 -5.17
CA ASN A 111 20.89 -4.49 -5.12
C ASN A 111 19.84 -4.72 -4.02
N ALA A 112 20.05 -4.13 -2.84
CA ALA A 112 19.09 -4.22 -1.74
C ALA A 112 17.81 -3.43 -2.04
N ILE A 113 17.96 -2.22 -2.60
CA ILE A 113 16.85 -1.36 -3.03
C ILE A 113 15.99 -2.07 -4.08
N HIS A 114 16.60 -2.66 -5.11
CA HIS A 114 15.92 -3.44 -6.14
C HIS A 114 15.16 -4.63 -5.53
N SER A 115 15.82 -5.44 -4.69
CA SER A 115 15.18 -6.57 -4.03
C SER A 115 13.95 -6.16 -3.21
N LYS A 116 14.09 -5.12 -2.36
CA LYS A 116 12.99 -4.59 -1.54
C LYS A 116 11.88 -3.95 -2.37
N THR A 117 12.22 -3.26 -3.46
CA THR A 117 11.23 -2.66 -4.36
C THR A 117 10.38 -3.73 -5.04
N LYS A 118 10.99 -4.83 -5.47
CA LYS A 118 10.27 -5.98 -6.02
C LYS A 118 9.40 -6.66 -4.99
N GLU A 119 9.93 -6.90 -3.78
CA GLU A 119 9.12 -7.45 -2.67
C GLU A 119 7.92 -6.56 -2.35
N LEU A 120 8.09 -5.24 -2.41
CA LEU A 120 7.02 -4.26 -2.17
C LEU A 120 5.95 -4.33 -3.26
N GLN A 121 6.34 -4.44 -4.54
CA GLN A 121 5.41 -4.68 -5.66
C GLN A 121 4.63 -5.99 -5.49
N ASP A 122 5.30 -7.08 -5.12
CA ASP A 122 4.66 -8.39 -4.95
C ASP A 122 3.68 -8.39 -3.77
N ASN A 123 4.07 -7.83 -2.62
CA ASN A 123 3.20 -7.71 -1.45
C ASN A 123 1.96 -6.84 -1.74
N MET A 124 2.14 -5.79 -2.53
CA MET A 124 1.05 -4.94 -2.98
C MET A 124 0.02 -5.72 -3.80
N GLN A 125 0.47 -6.50 -4.79
CA GLN A 125 -0.40 -7.32 -5.63
C GLN A 125 -1.13 -8.40 -4.82
N ASN A 126 -0.44 -9.01 -3.86
CA ASN A 126 -1.02 -9.99 -2.94
C ASN A 126 -2.12 -9.36 -2.07
N LEU A 127 -1.87 -8.18 -1.50
CA LEU A 127 -2.87 -7.46 -0.71
C LEU A 127 -4.09 -7.09 -1.57
N ASN A 128 -3.88 -6.55 -2.77
CA ASN A 128 -4.97 -6.19 -3.68
C ASN A 128 -5.86 -7.41 -4.02
N SER A 129 -5.23 -8.54 -4.33
CA SER A 129 -5.93 -9.82 -4.57
C SER A 129 -6.70 -10.31 -3.35
N GLY A 130 -6.16 -10.10 -2.15
CA GLY A 130 -6.84 -10.41 -0.88
C GLY A 130 -8.08 -9.56 -0.67
N LEU A 131 -8.04 -8.27 -0.99
CA LEU A 131 -9.18 -7.35 -0.81
C LEU A 131 -10.34 -7.61 -1.77
N GLU A 132 -10.10 -8.18 -2.95
CA GLU A 132 -11.19 -8.63 -3.84
C GLU A 132 -12.12 -9.61 -3.13
N ARG A 133 -11.59 -10.42 -2.22
CA ARG A 133 -12.39 -11.36 -1.42
C ARG A 133 -13.20 -10.67 -0.32
N LEU A 134 -12.70 -9.53 0.19
CA LEU A 134 -13.40 -8.73 1.21
C LEU A 134 -14.57 -7.94 0.64
N VAL A 135 -14.45 -7.45 -0.61
CA VAL A 135 -15.52 -6.70 -1.28
C VAL A 135 -16.83 -7.48 -1.33
N HIS A 136 -16.75 -8.79 -1.59
CA HIS A 136 -17.93 -9.65 -1.64
C HIS A 136 -18.61 -9.84 -0.27
N LYS A 137 -17.89 -9.61 0.84
CA LYS A 137 -18.39 -9.80 2.22
C LYS A 137 -18.84 -8.50 2.89
N ILE A 138 -18.09 -7.41 2.71
CA ILE A 138 -18.38 -6.09 3.33
C ILE A 138 -19.37 -5.28 2.47
N GLY A 139 -19.42 -5.56 1.16
CA GLY A 139 -20.23 -4.83 0.20
C GLY A 139 -19.36 -4.00 -0.76
N TYR A 140 -19.87 -3.85 -1.99
CA TYR A 140 -19.16 -3.15 -3.05
C TYR A 140 -19.49 -1.66 -3.06
N LYS A 141 -18.44 -0.83 -3.03
CA LYS A 141 -18.47 0.57 -3.42
C LYS A 141 -17.32 0.78 -4.41
N SER A 142 -17.61 1.39 -5.55
CA SER A 142 -16.63 1.55 -6.62
C SER A 142 -15.44 2.39 -6.14
N PRO A 143 -14.20 1.90 -6.30
CA PRO A 143 -13.03 2.69 -5.96
C PRO A 143 -12.85 3.84 -6.94
N THR A 144 -12.30 4.95 -6.45
CA THR A 144 -11.86 6.07 -7.30
C THR A 144 -10.48 5.75 -7.84
N PHE A 145 -10.37 5.57 -9.16
CA PHE A 145 -9.07 5.42 -9.81
C PHE A 145 -8.46 6.80 -10.09
N LEU A 146 -7.27 7.05 -9.56
CA LEU A 146 -6.47 8.21 -9.93
C LEU A 146 -5.34 7.77 -10.86
N PRO A 147 -5.40 8.12 -12.16
CA PRO A 147 -4.37 7.71 -13.10
C PRO A 147 -3.04 8.32 -12.70
N PHE A 148 -2.02 7.48 -12.65
CA PHE A 148 -0.65 7.95 -12.51
C PHE A 148 -0.19 8.52 -13.84
N LYS A 149 -0.07 9.86 -13.89
CA LYS A 149 0.64 10.52 -15.00
C LYS A 149 2.11 10.34 -14.71
N GLY A 150 2.70 9.28 -15.27
CA GLY A 150 4.12 9.00 -15.16
C GLY A 150 4.95 10.23 -15.50
N HIS A 151 6.03 10.42 -14.76
CA HIS A 151 7.04 11.42 -15.10
C HIS A 151 8.12 10.71 -15.92
N GLU A 152 8.48 11.26 -17.08
CA GLU A 152 9.71 10.83 -17.75
C GLU A 152 10.86 11.12 -16.79
N LEU A 153 11.57 10.06 -16.39
CA LEU A 153 12.70 10.21 -15.50
C LEU A 153 13.80 10.90 -16.28
N SER A 154 14.23 12.06 -15.79
CA SER A 154 15.37 12.80 -16.33
C SER A 154 16.59 11.88 -16.49
N ASP A 155 17.47 12.09 -17.46
CA ASP A 155 18.74 11.36 -17.51
C ASP A 155 19.71 11.76 -16.37
N ASP A 156 19.45 12.91 -15.72
CA ASP A 156 20.23 13.39 -14.60
C ASP A 156 20.08 12.48 -13.37
N LYS A 157 21.20 11.91 -12.92
CA LYS A 157 21.27 10.96 -11.80
C LYS A 157 20.64 11.48 -10.51
N ILE A 158 20.83 12.78 -10.21
CA ILE A 158 20.31 13.39 -8.98
C ILE A 158 18.79 13.47 -9.09
N SER A 159 18.28 14.03 -10.18
CA SER A 159 16.84 14.16 -10.43
C SER A 159 16.13 12.81 -10.42
N ARG A 160 16.74 11.76 -11.01
CA ARG A 160 16.22 10.38 -10.97
C ARG A 160 16.11 9.86 -9.54
N LEU A 161 17.20 9.94 -8.77
CA LEU A 161 17.21 9.48 -7.38
C LEU A 161 16.22 10.27 -6.52
N THR A 162 16.13 11.58 -6.70
CA THR A 162 15.16 12.46 -6.03
C THR A 162 13.73 12.06 -6.35
N TYR A 163 13.39 11.81 -7.62
CA TYR A 163 12.03 11.41 -7.96
C TYR A 163 11.69 9.99 -7.46
N PHE A 164 12.63 9.06 -7.54
CA PHE A 164 12.49 7.71 -6.97
C PHE A 164 12.20 7.77 -5.46
N HIS A 165 12.99 8.58 -4.73
CA HIS A 165 12.81 8.83 -3.30
C HIS A 165 11.45 9.47 -3.02
N PHE A 166 11.06 10.47 -3.81
CA PHE A 166 9.77 11.13 -3.69
C PHE A 166 8.60 10.16 -3.83
N LEU A 167 8.58 9.33 -4.87
CA LEU A 167 7.53 8.33 -5.06
C LEU A 167 7.48 7.34 -3.88
N LEU A 168 8.62 6.88 -3.37
CA LEU A 168 8.64 6.01 -2.19
C LEU A 168 8.17 6.69 -0.92
N SER A 169 8.46 7.98 -0.74
CA SER A 169 7.93 8.76 0.39
C SER A 169 6.40 8.86 0.33
N CYS A 170 5.84 9.06 -0.86
CA CYS A 170 4.40 9.04 -1.12
C CYS A 170 3.81 7.65 -0.86
N PHE A 171 4.48 6.59 -1.30
CA PHE A 171 4.03 5.22 -1.07
C PHE A 171 4.04 4.87 0.42
N ARG A 172 5.09 5.25 1.15
CA ARG A 172 5.19 5.03 2.61
C ARG A 172 4.04 5.71 3.36
N ARG A 173 3.68 6.92 2.96
CA ARG A 173 2.52 7.64 3.51
C ARG A 173 1.22 6.89 3.25
N ASP A 174 1.01 6.43 2.02
CA ASP A 174 -0.24 5.78 1.63
C ASP A 174 -0.35 4.34 2.14
N SER A 175 0.76 3.61 2.25
CA SER A 175 0.82 2.29 2.89
C SER A 175 0.45 2.36 4.37
N HIS A 176 0.89 3.42 5.07
CA HIS A 176 0.47 3.70 6.44
C HIS A 176 -1.05 3.94 6.55
N LYS A 177 -1.63 4.69 5.60
CA LYS A 177 -3.09 4.90 5.55
C LYS A 177 -3.84 3.59 5.32
N ILE A 178 -3.41 2.80 4.33
CA ILE A 178 -3.98 1.48 4.03
C ILE A 178 -3.98 0.60 5.27
N ASP A 179 -2.84 0.51 5.94
CA ASP A 179 -2.68 -0.28 7.16
C ASP A 179 -3.58 0.20 8.30
N SER A 180 -3.61 1.50 8.55
CA SER A 180 -4.48 2.12 9.56
C SER A 180 -5.96 1.82 9.29
N PHE A 181 -6.41 1.94 8.04
CA PHE A 181 -7.79 1.69 7.64
C PHE A 181 -8.17 0.21 7.76
N LEU A 182 -7.26 -0.71 7.42
CA LEU A 182 -7.48 -2.15 7.61
C LEU A 182 -7.55 -2.53 9.10
N LYS A 183 -6.71 -1.92 9.94
CA LYS A 183 -6.76 -2.08 11.39
C LYS A 183 -8.11 -1.62 11.96
N VAL A 184 -8.67 -0.51 11.46
CA VAL A 184 -10.03 -0.05 11.82
C VAL A 184 -11.11 -1.05 11.39
N LEU A 185 -11.08 -1.54 10.15
CA LEU A 185 -12.05 -2.54 9.67
C LEU A 185 -12.00 -3.82 10.52
N ARG A 186 -10.78 -4.32 10.79
CA ARG A 186 -10.58 -5.48 11.66
C ARG A 186 -11.15 -5.25 13.07
N CYS A 187 -10.90 -4.07 13.63
CA CYS A 187 -11.36 -3.73 14.97
C CYS A 187 -12.90 -3.73 15.06
N ARG A 188 -13.59 -3.23 14.03
CA ARG A 188 -15.06 -3.24 13.93
C ARG A 188 -15.62 -4.64 13.78
N GLU A 189 -15.01 -5.46 12.94
CA GLU A 189 -15.41 -6.88 12.79
C GLU A 189 -15.29 -7.64 14.12
N ALA A 190 -14.23 -7.37 14.88
CA ALA A 190 -14.03 -7.93 16.22
C ALA A 190 -14.95 -7.30 17.30
N ARG A 191 -15.80 -6.33 16.95
CA ARG A 191 -16.69 -5.57 17.86
C ARG A 191 -15.95 -4.96 19.05
N MET A 192 -14.70 -4.57 18.84
CA MET A 192 -13.92 -3.88 19.84
C MET A 192 -14.39 -2.43 19.97
N ARG A 193 -14.16 -1.83 21.14
CA ARG A 193 -14.50 -0.42 21.33
C ARG A 193 -13.49 0.49 20.61
N PRO A 194 -13.90 1.65 20.07
CA PRO A 194 -13.03 2.52 19.27
C PRO A 194 -11.74 3.00 19.95
N GLU A 195 -11.70 3.06 21.28
CA GLU A 195 -10.52 3.41 22.06
C GLU A 195 -9.43 2.32 22.05
N PHE A 196 -9.80 1.07 21.72
CA PHE A 196 -8.91 -0.07 21.56
C PHE A 196 -8.63 -0.40 20.09
N CYS A 197 -9.35 0.26 19.18
CA CYS A 197 -8.86 0.59 17.85
C CYS A 197 -7.90 1.80 17.98
#